data_AF-A0AAU4AM66-F1
#
_entry.id   AF-A0AAU4AM66-F1
#
_cell.length_a   1.000
_cell.length_b   1.000
_cell.length_c   1.000
_cell.angle_alpha   90.00
_cell.angle_beta   90.00
_cell.angle_gamma   90.00
#
_symmetry.space_group_name_H-M   'P 1'
#
loop_
_entity.id
_entity.type
_entity.pdbx_description
1 polymer ?
#
loop_
_entity_poly.entity_id
_entity_poly.type
_entity_poly.pdbx_seq_one_letter_code
_entity_poly.pdbx_strand_id
1 'polypeptide(L)'
;MSSTDSARPGLSRRRFVTTAAALAGAAGIAGVLPESLARAATAGPAKGGLAEIKHVVYVMMENRSFDHYFGTFPGARGFSDRTAVRLPNGNSVFQQPDPANPDGYLEPFHMSTITTGAAAIPSLSHDWRDQHASWNQGAMDGWLTTHLASDGQVNGSYTMGYFTREDIPFHWALAESFTLLDNYHCSVLGPTDPNRLVWMSGTNDPQGAYGGPVLETVTPNPLTYPSAAEILYDAGYSCKTYFSGATSGFNVFGWFANFQNKTTLPLSLYNSVMTGGTLFGDGTPGRVGNPTSPTPAADASLGFEEDCANGVLADVSWLFMPSEADEHPPNLPAAGAQYLASKLEALAANEDLWNSTVFVLNYDENDGFFDHVPPPVPNRQKYPEEFVDVPSPKGTPGGGLPVGAGFRVPCIIVSPWTVGGRIYSEVSDHTSGLRLIETIAAAGGLSGRGPVTFGPISKWRRRTFGDFTGALHLHDRKPAPANPQFDATTAAANLAAQATAATQPMPARPGATQQMPRQQRG
;
A
#
# COMPACT_ATOMS: atom_id res chain seq x y z
N MET A 1 3.99 77.36 6.96
CA MET A 1 4.45 76.09 6.36
C MET A 1 3.98 74.98 7.29
N SER A 2 3.02 74.18 6.82
CA SER A 2 2.21 73.26 7.62
C SER A 2 2.85 71.87 7.70
N SER A 3 2.80 71.26 8.89
CA SER A 3 2.90 69.81 9.09
C SER A 3 1.65 69.09 8.56
N THR A 4 1.78 67.84 8.14
CA THR A 4 1.03 66.69 8.70
C THR A 4 1.53 65.36 8.12
N ASP A 5 1.80 64.44 9.04
CA ASP A 5 1.80 62.98 8.88
C ASP A 5 0.47 62.49 8.28
N SER A 6 0.49 61.48 7.40
CA SER A 6 -0.70 60.64 7.18
C SER A 6 -0.35 59.19 6.84
N ALA A 7 -1.05 58.32 7.56
CA ALA A 7 -0.90 56.88 7.63
C ALA A 7 -1.37 56.15 6.36
N ARG A 8 -0.76 54.98 6.10
CA ARG A 8 -1.24 54.01 5.11
C ARG A 8 -2.55 53.36 5.60
N PRO A 9 -3.61 53.28 4.78
CA PRO A 9 -4.83 52.59 5.16
C PRO A 9 -4.64 51.07 5.10
N GLY A 10 -4.83 50.41 6.24
CA GLY A 10 -4.83 48.95 6.34
C GLY A 10 -6.01 48.33 5.59
N LEU A 11 -5.71 47.31 4.79
CA LEU A 11 -6.71 46.43 4.18
C LEU A 11 -7.47 45.70 5.28
N SER A 12 -8.74 46.08 5.46
CA SER A 12 -9.67 45.44 6.39
C SER A 12 -9.93 43.98 6.01
N ARG A 13 -9.77 43.07 6.99
CA ARG A 13 -10.07 41.62 6.94
C ARG A 13 -11.44 41.25 6.36
N ARG A 14 -12.35 42.22 6.20
CA ARG A 14 -13.73 41.99 5.75
C ARG A 14 -13.94 42.04 4.23
N ARG A 15 -12.92 42.39 3.44
CA ARG A 15 -12.96 42.33 1.96
C ARG A 15 -12.28 41.11 1.34
N PHE A 16 -11.69 40.23 2.16
CA PHE A 16 -11.11 38.95 1.71
C PHE A 16 -12.17 37.84 1.52
N VAL A 17 -13.37 38.02 2.08
CA VAL A 17 -14.43 36.98 2.07
C VAL A 17 -15.40 37.13 0.88
N THR A 18 -15.42 38.26 0.17
CA THR A 18 -16.41 38.51 -0.90
C THR A 18 -15.89 38.33 -2.33
N THR A 19 -14.66 37.83 -2.51
CA THR A 19 -14.09 37.50 -3.84
C THR A 19 -13.87 35.99 -4.04
N ALA A 20 -14.44 35.15 -3.18
CA ALA A 20 -14.33 33.70 -3.28
C ALA A 20 -15.31 33.05 -4.28
N ALA A 21 -16.28 33.80 -4.82
CA ALA A 21 -17.31 33.24 -5.71
C ALA A 21 -16.93 33.17 -7.20
N ALA A 22 -15.72 33.60 -7.59
CA ALA A 22 -15.27 33.60 -8.99
C ALA A 22 -13.91 32.89 -9.23
N LEU A 23 -13.45 32.07 -8.27
CA LEU A 23 -12.24 31.25 -8.36
C LEU A 23 -12.56 29.76 -8.08
N ALA A 24 -13.61 29.24 -8.72
CA ALA A 24 -14.01 27.82 -8.61
C ALA A 24 -13.07 26.83 -9.33
N GLY A 25 -11.76 27.11 -9.41
CA GLY A 25 -10.82 26.31 -10.20
C GLY A 25 -9.45 26.00 -9.60
N ALA A 26 -9.10 26.50 -8.39
CA ALA A 26 -7.79 26.18 -7.77
C ALA A 26 -7.75 26.50 -6.26
N ALA A 27 -8.73 26.03 -5.49
CA ALA A 27 -8.70 26.13 -4.04
C ALA A 27 -8.28 24.78 -3.41
N GLY A 28 -7.01 24.68 -2.98
CA GLY A 28 -6.58 23.77 -1.91
C GLY A 28 -5.87 22.45 -2.27
N ILE A 29 -4.78 22.46 -3.06
CA ILE A 29 -3.88 21.30 -3.16
C ILE A 29 -2.74 21.48 -2.14
N ALA A 30 -3.04 21.30 -0.85
CA ALA A 30 -2.02 21.13 0.17
C ALA A 30 -1.95 19.63 0.51
N GLY A 31 -0.76 19.03 0.41
CA GLY A 31 -0.49 17.70 0.95
C GLY A 31 -0.45 17.80 2.46
N VAL A 32 -1.36 17.10 3.13
CA VAL A 32 -1.64 17.33 4.54
C VAL A 32 -1.81 16.01 5.30
N LEU A 33 -1.27 15.91 6.51
CA LEU A 33 -1.41 14.79 7.45
C LEU A 33 -2.52 15.04 8.46
N PRO A 34 -3.34 14.02 8.85
CA PRO A 34 -4.36 14.13 9.89
C PRO A 34 -3.88 14.90 11.13
N GLU A 35 -4.73 15.71 11.77
CA GLU A 35 -4.32 16.63 12.84
C GLU A 35 -3.57 15.92 13.96
N SER A 36 -4.12 14.81 14.47
CA SER A 36 -3.48 14.02 15.51
C SER A 36 -2.20 13.37 15.00
N LEU A 37 -2.16 12.91 13.75
CA LEU A 37 -0.94 12.34 13.15
C LEU A 37 0.17 13.39 13.00
N ALA A 38 -0.16 14.58 12.50
CA ALA A 38 0.77 15.70 12.37
C ALA A 38 1.33 16.10 13.74
N ARG A 39 0.45 16.24 14.74
CA ARG A 39 0.86 16.48 16.14
C ARG A 39 1.77 15.38 16.65
N ALA A 40 1.37 14.12 16.51
CA ALA A 40 2.10 12.96 17.01
C ALA A 40 3.45 12.75 16.31
N ALA A 41 3.56 13.08 15.02
CA ALA A 41 4.82 13.05 14.27
C ALA A 41 5.79 14.14 14.76
N THR A 42 5.29 15.31 15.18
CA THR A 42 6.13 16.35 15.80
C THR A 42 6.54 16.02 17.23
N ALA A 43 5.80 15.14 17.91
CA ALA A 43 6.19 14.59 19.19
C ALA A 43 7.32 13.55 19.00
N GLY A 44 8.33 13.56 19.88
CA GLY A 44 9.37 12.54 19.82
C GLY A 44 8.88 11.20 20.35
N PRO A 45 9.33 10.04 19.82
CA PRO A 45 8.99 8.73 20.38
C PRO A 45 9.33 8.67 21.87
N ALA A 46 8.44 8.08 22.67
CA ALA A 46 8.67 7.90 24.10
C ALA A 46 9.92 7.06 24.41
N LYS A 47 10.17 5.99 23.62
CA LYS A 47 11.28 5.03 23.84
C LYS A 47 11.81 4.43 22.53
N GLY A 48 13.02 3.87 22.57
CA GLY A 48 13.67 3.22 21.44
C GLY A 48 13.90 1.74 21.67
N GLY A 49 13.78 0.92 20.63
CA GLY A 49 14.01 -0.52 20.65
C GLY A 49 12.78 -1.32 20.19
N LEU A 50 13.03 -2.49 19.58
CA LEU A 50 11.94 -3.35 19.07
C LEU A 50 11.02 -3.89 20.17
N ALA A 51 11.53 -4.02 21.40
CA ALA A 51 10.74 -4.45 22.56
C ALA A 51 9.62 -3.47 22.94
N GLU A 52 9.72 -2.21 22.50
CA GLU A 52 8.72 -1.16 22.78
C GLU A 52 7.54 -1.20 21.80
N ILE A 53 7.67 -1.92 20.68
CA ILE A 53 6.57 -2.10 19.74
C ILE A 53 5.59 -3.11 20.34
N LYS A 54 4.34 -2.71 20.56
CA LYS A 54 3.26 -3.52 21.12
C LYS A 54 2.19 -3.90 20.09
N HIS A 55 2.08 -3.13 19.01
CA HIS A 55 1.11 -3.37 17.96
C HIS A 55 1.76 -3.23 16.59
N VAL A 56 1.38 -4.13 15.68
CA VAL A 56 1.66 -3.98 14.25
C VAL A 56 0.35 -3.97 13.49
N VAL A 57 0.10 -2.90 12.75
CA VAL A 57 -1.12 -2.70 11.97
C VAL A 57 -0.78 -2.74 10.49
N TYR A 58 -1.52 -3.54 9.73
CA TYR A 58 -1.29 -3.81 8.33
C TYR A 58 -2.52 -3.42 7.51
N VAL A 59 -2.33 -2.61 6.46
CA VAL A 59 -3.35 -2.31 5.45
C VAL A 59 -2.73 -2.47 4.06
N MET A 60 -3.43 -3.21 3.20
CA MET A 60 -3.04 -3.48 1.82
C MET A 60 -4.09 -2.95 0.86
N MET A 61 -3.76 -1.86 0.16
CA MET A 61 -4.56 -1.20 -0.86
C MET A 61 -4.43 -1.91 -2.23
N GLU A 62 -5.19 -1.44 -3.22
CA GLU A 62 -5.29 -1.94 -4.59
C GLU A 62 -4.95 -0.83 -5.61
N ASN A 63 -4.84 -1.20 -6.88
CA ASN A 63 -3.53 -1.67 -7.32
C ASN A 63 -2.73 -0.54 -7.95
N ARG A 64 -1.46 -0.36 -7.57
CA ARG A 64 -0.63 0.75 -8.04
C ARG A 64 0.83 0.36 -8.10
N SER A 65 1.51 0.68 -9.20
CA SER A 65 2.96 0.54 -9.26
C SER A 65 3.65 1.65 -8.47
N PHE A 66 4.89 1.38 -8.03
CA PHE A 66 5.69 2.40 -7.35
C PHE A 66 5.94 3.61 -8.27
N ASP A 67 6.39 3.40 -9.52
CA ASP A 67 6.64 4.50 -10.45
C ASP A 67 5.38 5.30 -10.81
N HIS A 68 4.21 4.68 -10.79
CA HIS A 68 2.95 5.36 -11.05
C HIS A 68 2.59 6.37 -9.95
N TYR A 69 2.81 6.08 -8.67
CA TYR A 69 2.55 7.04 -7.58
C TYR A 69 3.77 7.90 -7.21
N PHE A 70 4.95 7.31 -7.20
CA PHE A 70 6.16 7.88 -6.60
C PHE A 70 7.34 7.95 -7.57
N GLY A 71 7.15 7.66 -8.86
CA GLY A 71 8.20 7.79 -9.87
C GLY A 71 8.79 9.21 -9.94
N THR A 72 7.99 10.23 -9.61
CA THR A 72 8.46 11.64 -9.52
C THR A 72 8.96 12.07 -8.13
N PHE A 73 8.90 11.20 -7.12
CA PHE A 73 9.24 11.51 -5.74
C PHE A 73 10.76 11.75 -5.56
N PRO A 74 11.17 12.83 -4.86
CA PRO A 74 12.58 13.17 -4.70
C PRO A 74 13.34 12.13 -3.88
N GLY A 75 14.51 11.70 -4.38
CA GLY A 75 15.42 10.80 -3.66
C GLY A 75 15.07 9.31 -3.74
N ALA A 76 13.86 8.96 -4.18
CA ALA A 76 13.50 7.59 -4.49
C ALA A 76 14.12 7.13 -5.82
N ARG A 77 14.33 5.83 -5.96
CA ARG A 77 14.55 5.15 -7.24
C ARG A 77 13.30 5.24 -8.12
N GLY A 78 13.13 6.38 -8.79
CA GLY A 78 12.03 6.65 -9.73
C GLY A 78 12.56 7.07 -11.10
N PHE A 79 11.92 8.03 -11.76
CA PHE A 79 12.24 8.41 -13.14
C PHE A 79 13.62 9.05 -13.36
N SER A 80 14.36 9.41 -12.30
CA SER A 80 15.78 9.80 -12.39
C SER A 80 16.74 8.77 -11.79
N ASP A 81 16.30 7.51 -11.62
CA ASP A 81 17.18 6.41 -11.21
C ASP A 81 18.32 6.23 -12.22
N ARG A 82 19.54 6.45 -11.75
CA ARG A 82 20.77 6.33 -12.56
C ARG A 82 21.15 4.87 -12.82
N THR A 83 20.52 3.93 -12.11
CA THR A 83 20.71 2.49 -12.24
C THR A 83 19.65 1.84 -13.12
N ALA A 84 18.69 2.61 -13.65
CA ALA A 84 17.68 2.12 -14.58
C ALA A 84 18.31 1.36 -15.75
N VAL A 85 17.74 0.19 -16.06
CA VAL A 85 18.31 -0.72 -17.06
C VAL A 85 18.23 -0.14 -18.46
N ARG A 86 19.17 -0.56 -19.32
CA ARG A 86 19.13 -0.29 -20.76
C ARG A 86 18.53 -1.48 -21.47
N LEU A 87 17.58 -1.22 -22.36
CA LEU A 87 16.99 -2.24 -23.20
C LEU A 87 18.01 -2.74 -24.24
N PRO A 88 17.82 -3.92 -24.85
CA PRO A 88 18.74 -4.47 -25.86
C PRO A 88 19.00 -3.55 -27.07
N ASN A 89 18.05 -2.67 -27.40
CA ASN A 89 18.17 -1.67 -28.46
C ASN A 89 18.98 -0.41 -28.06
N GLY A 90 19.47 -0.33 -26.82
CA GLY A 90 20.21 0.80 -26.26
C GLY A 90 19.36 1.89 -25.61
N ASN A 91 18.03 1.82 -25.77
CA ASN A 91 17.12 2.77 -25.15
C ASN A 91 17.09 2.60 -23.62
N SER A 92 16.61 3.64 -22.94
CA SER A 92 16.26 3.51 -21.52
C SER A 92 15.07 2.56 -21.37
N VAL A 93 14.97 1.82 -20.26
CA VAL A 93 13.76 1.03 -19.93
C VAL A 93 12.50 1.89 -19.87
N PHE A 94 12.62 3.18 -19.59
CA PHE A 94 11.48 4.11 -19.64
C PHE A 94 10.90 4.28 -21.06
N GLN A 95 11.67 3.98 -22.09
CA GLN A 95 11.27 4.12 -23.50
C GLN A 95 10.74 2.77 -24.01
N GLN A 96 9.53 2.42 -23.60
CA GLN A 96 8.91 1.13 -23.94
C GLN A 96 8.62 1.06 -25.44
N PRO A 97 8.96 -0.06 -26.13
CA PRO A 97 8.81 -0.19 -27.58
C PRO A 97 7.39 0.11 -28.07
N ASP A 98 7.28 1.01 -29.04
CA ASP A 98 6.02 1.46 -29.62
C ASP A 98 6.16 1.71 -31.13
N PRO A 99 5.91 0.70 -31.98
CA PRO A 99 6.03 0.86 -33.43
C PRO A 99 5.04 1.87 -34.03
N ALA A 100 3.97 2.22 -33.31
CA ALA A 100 3.00 3.21 -33.77
C ALA A 100 3.44 4.65 -33.45
N ASN A 101 4.38 4.83 -32.52
CA ASN A 101 4.95 6.14 -32.23
C ASN A 101 6.05 6.50 -33.23
N PRO A 102 6.11 7.74 -33.75
CA PRO A 102 7.19 8.17 -34.64
C PRO A 102 8.59 8.06 -34.03
N ASP A 103 8.72 8.16 -32.71
CA ASP A 103 10.00 8.00 -31.99
C ASP A 103 10.34 6.51 -31.75
N GLY A 104 9.41 5.60 -32.05
CA GLY A 104 9.55 4.15 -31.88
C GLY A 104 9.35 3.66 -30.44
N TYR A 105 8.97 4.55 -29.51
CA TYR A 105 8.72 4.22 -28.11
C TYR A 105 7.68 5.16 -27.46
N LEU A 106 7.14 4.72 -26.32
CA LEU A 106 6.33 5.51 -25.39
C LEU A 106 7.11 5.71 -24.09
N GLU A 107 7.25 6.95 -23.66
CA GLU A 107 7.80 7.36 -22.37
C GLU A 107 6.68 7.49 -21.33
N PRO A 108 7.01 7.45 -20.02
CA PRO A 108 6.00 7.69 -19.00
C PRO A 108 5.41 9.09 -19.13
N PHE A 109 4.10 9.23 -18.95
CA PHE A 109 3.40 10.51 -19.11
C PHE A 109 2.43 10.83 -17.98
N HIS A 110 2.33 12.12 -17.66
CA HIS A 110 1.53 12.58 -16.53
C HIS A 110 0.04 12.42 -16.82
N MET A 111 -0.68 11.83 -15.86
CA MET A 111 -2.13 11.65 -15.91
C MET A 111 -2.78 12.43 -14.77
N SER A 112 -3.02 13.72 -15.01
CA SER A 112 -3.58 14.63 -14.01
C SER A 112 -4.96 14.19 -13.52
N THR A 113 -5.10 13.90 -12.22
CA THR A 113 -6.37 13.53 -11.59
C THR A 113 -7.28 14.74 -11.34
N ILE A 114 -6.82 15.94 -11.68
CA ILE A 114 -7.54 17.20 -11.45
C ILE A 114 -8.09 17.78 -12.76
N THR A 115 -7.38 17.57 -13.88
CA THR A 115 -7.74 18.18 -15.18
C THR A 115 -8.17 17.15 -16.22
N THR A 116 -8.11 15.86 -15.91
CA THR A 116 -8.51 14.78 -16.81
C THR A 116 -9.28 13.69 -16.05
N GLY A 117 -9.87 12.73 -16.78
CA GLY A 117 -10.53 11.55 -16.22
C GLY A 117 -9.64 10.60 -15.43
N ALA A 118 -8.32 10.86 -15.33
CA ALA A 118 -7.34 9.95 -14.76
C ALA A 118 -7.56 9.59 -13.27
N ALA A 119 -8.34 10.35 -12.52
CA ALA A 119 -8.75 9.97 -11.16
C ALA A 119 -9.54 8.64 -11.14
N ALA A 120 -10.26 8.34 -12.22
CA ALA A 120 -11.04 7.12 -12.42
C ALA A 120 -10.54 6.37 -13.67
N ILE A 121 -9.21 6.22 -13.77
CA ILE A 121 -8.54 5.45 -14.81
C ILE A 121 -9.12 4.02 -14.91
N PRO A 122 -9.29 3.43 -16.10
CA PRO A 122 -9.68 2.02 -16.19
C PRO A 122 -8.55 1.12 -15.70
N SER A 123 -8.92 0.00 -15.09
CA SER A 123 -7.98 -1.04 -14.71
C SER A 123 -7.34 -1.68 -15.95
N LEU A 124 -6.07 -2.04 -15.83
CA LEU A 124 -5.32 -2.77 -16.84
C LEU A 124 -5.21 -4.24 -16.45
N SER A 125 -4.85 -5.11 -17.39
CA SER A 125 -4.66 -6.52 -17.09
C SER A 125 -3.42 -6.74 -16.21
N HIS A 126 -3.63 -7.27 -15.01
CA HIS A 126 -2.59 -7.65 -14.06
C HIS A 126 -2.57 -9.16 -13.79
N ASP A 127 -3.14 -9.95 -14.70
CA ASP A 127 -3.15 -11.40 -14.61
C ASP A 127 -1.75 -12.01 -14.73
N TRP A 128 -1.57 -13.21 -14.17
CA TRP A 128 -0.31 -13.99 -14.21
C TRP A 128 0.38 -13.96 -15.57
N ARG A 129 -0.36 -14.19 -16.66
CA ARG A 129 0.19 -14.22 -18.02
C ARG A 129 0.77 -12.87 -18.41
N ASP A 130 0.04 -11.80 -18.17
CA ASP A 130 0.37 -10.47 -18.67
C ASP A 130 1.50 -9.84 -17.85
N GLN A 131 1.51 -10.07 -16.53
CA GLN A 131 2.62 -9.67 -15.67
C GLN A 131 3.94 -10.33 -16.11
N HIS A 132 3.91 -11.62 -16.44
CA HIS A 132 5.09 -12.32 -16.96
C HIS A 132 5.49 -11.89 -18.37
N ALA A 133 4.53 -11.53 -19.23
CA ALA A 133 4.79 -11.00 -20.56
C ALA A 133 5.42 -9.59 -20.49
N SER A 134 4.94 -8.72 -19.58
CA SER A 134 5.53 -7.41 -19.30
C SER A 134 6.95 -7.52 -18.75
N TRP A 135 7.19 -8.48 -17.84
CA TRP A 135 8.52 -8.79 -17.30
C TRP A 135 9.48 -9.30 -18.38
N ASN A 136 8.97 -10.08 -19.34
CA ASN A 136 9.69 -10.66 -20.47
C ASN A 136 11.05 -11.29 -20.08
N GLN A 137 11.04 -12.22 -19.13
CA GLN A 137 12.26 -12.90 -18.66
C GLN A 137 13.35 -11.96 -18.12
N GLY A 138 12.95 -10.78 -17.63
CA GLY A 138 13.84 -9.76 -17.09
C GLY A 138 14.34 -8.74 -18.11
N ALA A 139 13.89 -8.83 -19.37
CA ALA A 139 14.20 -7.82 -20.38
C ALA A 139 13.47 -6.49 -20.13
N MET A 140 12.32 -6.52 -19.44
CA MET A 140 11.54 -5.33 -19.03
C MET A 140 11.10 -4.43 -20.21
N ASP A 141 10.95 -5.00 -21.41
CA ASP A 141 10.53 -4.31 -22.65
C ASP A 141 9.14 -4.76 -23.14
N GLY A 142 8.44 -5.57 -22.34
CA GLY A 142 7.16 -6.17 -22.70
C GLY A 142 5.93 -5.35 -22.33
N TRP A 143 6.05 -4.29 -21.53
CA TRP A 143 4.92 -3.60 -20.91
C TRP A 143 3.89 -3.09 -21.91
N LEU A 144 4.29 -2.13 -22.75
CA LEU A 144 3.36 -1.50 -23.67
C LEU A 144 2.77 -2.51 -24.66
N THR A 145 3.61 -3.41 -25.19
CA THR A 145 3.13 -4.42 -26.15
C THR A 145 2.08 -5.34 -25.54
N THR A 146 2.28 -5.76 -24.28
CA THR A 146 1.33 -6.62 -23.56
C THR A 146 0.01 -5.89 -23.32
N HIS A 147 0.06 -4.69 -22.74
CA HIS A 147 -1.16 -3.95 -22.40
C HIS A 147 -1.93 -3.46 -23.63
N LEU A 148 -1.27 -3.08 -24.73
CA LEU A 148 -1.97 -2.78 -25.97
C LEU A 148 -2.73 -3.99 -26.54
N ALA A 149 -2.22 -5.20 -26.30
CA ALA A 149 -2.85 -6.44 -26.74
C ALA A 149 -4.01 -6.88 -25.82
N SER A 150 -3.83 -6.75 -24.50
CA SER A 150 -4.84 -7.17 -23.51
C SER A 150 -5.92 -6.14 -23.26
N ASP A 151 -5.55 -4.86 -23.18
CA ASP A 151 -6.42 -3.76 -22.74
C ASP A 151 -6.85 -2.86 -23.91
N GLY A 152 -6.30 -3.11 -25.10
CA GLY A 152 -6.57 -2.35 -26.32
C GLY A 152 -5.74 -1.06 -26.44
N GLN A 153 -5.85 -0.41 -27.59
CA GLN A 153 -4.91 0.66 -27.99
C GLN A 153 -4.92 1.91 -27.11
N VAL A 154 -6.08 2.23 -26.54
CA VAL A 154 -6.27 3.42 -25.69
C VAL A 154 -5.92 3.07 -24.25
N ASN A 155 -6.66 2.15 -23.63
CA ASN A 155 -6.45 1.80 -22.23
C ASN A 155 -5.05 1.23 -21.99
N GLY A 156 -4.59 0.33 -22.86
CA GLY A 156 -3.28 -0.28 -22.73
C GLY A 156 -2.11 0.73 -22.79
N SER A 157 -2.31 1.92 -23.34
CA SER A 157 -1.30 2.97 -23.30
C SER A 157 -1.14 3.61 -21.92
N TYR A 158 -2.16 3.53 -21.06
CA TYR A 158 -2.12 4.09 -19.71
C TYR A 158 -1.22 3.30 -18.75
N THR A 159 -0.71 2.12 -19.15
CA THR A 159 0.36 1.43 -18.41
C THR A 159 1.55 2.35 -18.14
N MET A 160 1.85 3.26 -19.09
CA MET A 160 2.94 4.24 -18.96
C MET A 160 2.54 5.53 -18.22
N GLY A 161 1.32 5.60 -17.68
CA GLY A 161 0.85 6.77 -16.99
C GLY A 161 1.39 6.89 -15.57
N TYR A 162 1.58 8.11 -15.06
CA TYR A 162 1.98 8.36 -13.67
C TYR A 162 1.29 9.59 -13.07
N PHE A 163 1.30 9.66 -11.74
CA PHE A 163 0.80 10.76 -10.92
C PHE A 163 1.93 11.57 -10.30
N THR A 164 1.63 12.83 -9.99
CA THR A 164 2.50 13.74 -9.25
C THR A 164 1.93 14.01 -7.85
N ARG A 165 2.65 14.83 -7.09
CA ARG A 165 2.23 15.32 -5.77
C ARG A 165 0.81 15.88 -5.77
N GLU A 166 0.47 16.62 -6.80
CA GLU A 166 -0.81 17.32 -6.92
C GLU A 166 -1.99 16.36 -7.11
N ASP A 167 -1.73 15.19 -7.66
CA ASP A 167 -2.75 14.17 -7.92
C ASP A 167 -3.08 13.35 -6.68
N ILE A 168 -2.05 13.02 -5.88
CA ILE A 168 -2.15 12.18 -4.67
C ILE A 168 -1.51 12.86 -3.45
N PRO A 169 -2.01 14.05 -3.05
CA PRO A 169 -1.35 14.91 -2.07
C PRO A 169 -1.23 14.28 -0.68
N PHE A 170 -2.17 13.41 -0.28
CA PHE A 170 -2.11 12.68 1.00
C PHE A 170 -1.00 11.63 1.02
N HIS A 171 -0.89 10.80 -0.02
CA HIS A 171 0.16 9.79 -0.17
C HIS A 171 1.55 10.42 -0.18
N TRP A 172 1.71 11.55 -0.88
CA TRP A 172 2.93 12.34 -0.85
C TRP A 172 3.23 12.91 0.53
N ALA A 173 2.24 13.44 1.25
CA ALA A 173 2.44 13.95 2.60
C ALA A 173 2.89 12.84 3.56
N LEU A 174 2.36 11.62 3.43
CA LEU A 174 2.82 10.45 4.18
C LEU A 174 4.28 10.13 3.84
N ALA A 175 4.63 10.04 2.56
CA ALA A 175 5.99 9.72 2.12
C ALA A 175 7.02 10.80 2.52
N GLU A 176 6.66 12.08 2.50
CA GLU A 176 7.50 13.20 2.94
C GLU A 176 7.68 13.23 4.47
N SER A 177 6.75 12.61 5.21
CA SER A 177 6.76 12.66 6.67
C SER A 177 7.33 11.39 7.30
N PHE A 178 7.14 10.25 6.67
CA PHE A 178 7.52 8.94 7.18
C PHE A 178 8.54 8.24 6.27
N THR A 179 8.70 6.92 6.39
CA THR A 179 9.65 6.17 5.57
C THR A 179 8.93 5.52 4.39
N LEU A 180 9.26 5.99 3.17
CA LEU A 180 8.83 5.41 1.90
C LEU A 180 9.83 4.32 1.48
N LEU A 181 9.31 3.15 1.10
CA LEU A 181 10.12 2.02 0.63
C LEU A 181 10.15 2.03 -0.89
N ASP A 182 11.31 2.30 -1.48
CA ASP A 182 11.48 2.40 -2.94
C ASP A 182 11.99 1.11 -3.59
N ASN A 183 12.05 0.03 -2.83
CA ASN A 183 12.46 -1.30 -3.29
C ASN A 183 11.55 -2.39 -2.71
N TYR A 184 10.27 -2.06 -2.56
CA TYR A 184 9.20 -2.95 -2.10
C TYR A 184 8.47 -3.55 -3.30
N HIS A 185 8.47 -4.88 -3.39
CA HIS A 185 7.89 -5.64 -4.48
C HIS A 185 6.59 -6.33 -4.06
N CYS A 186 5.62 -6.43 -4.96
CA CYS A 186 4.58 -7.44 -4.76
C CYS A 186 5.22 -8.83 -4.76
N SER A 187 4.62 -9.78 -4.06
CA SER A 187 5.25 -11.09 -3.85
C SER A 187 5.13 -12.03 -5.04
N VAL A 188 4.10 -11.82 -5.87
CA VAL A 188 3.73 -12.65 -7.00
C VAL A 188 3.62 -11.78 -8.25
N LEU A 189 4.19 -12.23 -9.37
CA LEU A 189 3.89 -11.69 -10.71
C LEU A 189 2.49 -12.17 -11.12
N GLY A 190 1.48 -11.48 -10.61
CA GLY A 190 0.08 -11.85 -10.80
C GLY A 190 -0.83 -10.90 -10.04
N PRO A 191 -2.13 -11.24 -9.97
CA PRO A 191 -3.16 -10.32 -9.54
C PRO A 191 -3.31 -10.31 -8.00
N THR A 192 -4.40 -9.70 -7.52
CA THR A 192 -4.72 -9.46 -6.11
C THR A 192 -4.61 -10.66 -5.17
N ASP A 193 -5.41 -11.70 -5.42
CA ASP A 193 -5.60 -12.80 -4.46
C ASP A 193 -4.30 -13.56 -4.12
N PRO A 194 -3.43 -13.92 -5.07
CA PRO A 194 -2.17 -14.57 -4.72
C PRO A 194 -1.22 -13.66 -3.93
N ASN A 195 -1.25 -12.35 -4.16
CA ASN A 195 -0.44 -11.38 -3.40
C ASN A 195 -0.96 -11.21 -1.96
N ARG A 196 -2.26 -11.03 -1.78
CA ARG A 196 -2.92 -11.00 -0.46
C ARG A 196 -2.69 -12.29 0.32
N LEU A 197 -2.69 -13.44 -0.37
CA LEU A 197 -2.43 -14.73 0.26
C LEU A 197 -1.00 -14.83 0.79
N VAL A 198 0.01 -14.39 0.03
CA VAL A 198 1.40 -14.35 0.51
C VAL A 198 1.54 -13.36 1.67
N TRP A 199 0.87 -12.21 1.63
CA TRP A 199 0.86 -11.23 2.73
C TRP A 199 0.30 -11.79 4.04
N MET A 200 -0.72 -12.66 3.96
CA MET A 200 -1.43 -13.20 5.12
C MET A 200 -0.97 -14.60 5.54
N SER A 201 -0.01 -15.20 4.84
CA SER A 201 0.44 -16.57 5.15
C SER A 201 1.89 -16.89 4.81
N GLY A 202 2.53 -16.10 3.94
CA GLY A 202 3.91 -16.27 3.51
C GLY A 202 4.11 -17.07 2.21
N THR A 203 3.04 -17.58 1.60
CA THR A 203 3.11 -18.38 0.36
C THR A 203 1.80 -18.32 -0.43
N ASN A 204 1.84 -18.61 -1.73
CA ASN A 204 0.67 -18.92 -2.56
C ASN A 204 0.59 -20.41 -2.95
N ASP A 205 1.35 -21.27 -2.24
CA ASP A 205 1.52 -22.71 -2.48
C ASP A 205 1.95 -23.05 -3.93
N PRO A 206 3.15 -22.62 -4.38
CA PRO A 206 3.59 -22.75 -5.78
C PRO A 206 3.60 -24.17 -6.34
N GLN A 207 3.75 -25.17 -5.47
CA GLN A 207 3.80 -26.59 -5.84
C GLN A 207 2.41 -27.25 -5.82
N GLY A 208 1.37 -26.54 -5.40
CA GLY A 208 -0.01 -27.03 -5.31
C GLY A 208 -0.22 -28.18 -4.34
N ALA A 209 0.64 -28.30 -3.32
CA ALA A 209 0.58 -29.41 -2.37
C ALA A 209 -0.56 -29.28 -1.37
N TYR A 210 -1.10 -28.07 -1.20
CA TYR A 210 -1.95 -27.71 -0.07
C TYR A 210 -3.18 -26.88 -0.47
N GLY A 211 -3.61 -26.97 -1.73
CA GLY A 211 -4.81 -26.33 -2.26
C GLY A 211 -4.54 -25.24 -3.29
N GLY A 212 -3.29 -24.82 -3.48
CA GLY A 212 -2.85 -23.95 -4.56
C GLY A 212 -2.43 -24.73 -5.82
N PRO A 213 -1.54 -24.18 -6.66
CA PRO A 213 -1.04 -22.80 -6.57
C PRO A 213 -2.19 -21.81 -6.85
N VAL A 214 -2.21 -20.70 -6.13
CA VAL A 214 -3.14 -19.59 -6.43
C VAL A 214 -2.40 -18.64 -7.38
N LEU A 215 -2.97 -18.41 -8.56
CA LEU A 215 -2.36 -17.61 -9.64
C LEU A 215 -3.32 -16.56 -10.24
N GLU A 216 -4.57 -16.54 -9.80
CA GLU A 216 -5.64 -15.67 -10.32
C GLU A 216 -6.46 -15.07 -9.18
N THR A 217 -7.19 -13.99 -9.45
CA THR A 217 -8.17 -13.41 -8.52
C THR A 217 -9.47 -14.22 -8.53
N VAL A 218 -9.52 -15.22 -7.66
CA VAL A 218 -10.62 -16.16 -7.48
C VAL A 218 -10.47 -16.92 -6.16
N THR A 219 -11.59 -17.22 -5.50
CA THR A 219 -11.61 -18.11 -4.33
C THR A 219 -10.97 -19.47 -4.65
N PRO A 220 -9.87 -19.86 -3.99
CA PRO A 220 -9.12 -21.07 -4.32
C PRO A 220 -9.83 -22.33 -3.83
N ASN A 221 -9.16 -23.49 -3.96
CA ASN A 221 -9.54 -24.64 -3.16
C ASN A 221 -9.24 -24.36 -1.67
N PRO A 222 -9.87 -25.08 -0.73
CA PRO A 222 -9.52 -24.95 0.69
C PRO A 222 -8.02 -25.13 0.93
N LEU A 223 -7.40 -24.13 1.55
CA LEU A 223 -5.96 -24.11 1.82
C LEU A 223 -5.66 -24.87 3.11
N THR A 224 -4.64 -25.71 3.10
CA THR A 224 -4.38 -26.68 4.20
C THR A 224 -3.04 -26.49 4.90
N TYR A 225 -2.23 -25.52 4.48
CA TYR A 225 -1.09 -25.02 5.25
C TYR A 225 -1.55 -23.97 6.25
N PRO A 226 -0.80 -23.71 7.35
CA PRO A 226 -1.23 -22.76 8.37
C PRO A 226 -1.17 -21.31 7.87
N SER A 227 -2.19 -20.53 8.20
CA SER A 227 -2.24 -19.08 7.99
C SER A 227 -1.42 -18.31 9.02
N ALA A 228 -1.13 -17.02 8.78
CA ALA A 228 -0.47 -16.18 9.78
C ALA A 228 -1.27 -16.05 11.08
N ALA A 229 -2.60 -16.03 11.01
CA ALA A 229 -3.47 -15.93 12.19
C ALA A 229 -3.37 -17.18 13.08
N GLU A 230 -3.37 -18.38 12.49
CA GLU A 230 -3.16 -19.64 13.23
C GLU A 230 -1.78 -19.68 13.88
N ILE A 231 -0.73 -19.31 13.13
CA ILE A 231 0.65 -19.30 13.63
C ILE A 231 0.81 -18.33 14.81
N LEU A 232 0.22 -17.14 14.72
CA LEU A 232 0.25 -16.16 15.81
C LEU A 232 -0.50 -16.67 17.05
N TYR A 233 -1.69 -17.20 16.84
CA TYR A 233 -2.52 -17.72 17.92
C TYR A 233 -1.84 -18.87 18.67
N ASP A 234 -1.25 -19.83 17.94
CA ASP A 234 -0.52 -20.96 18.53
C ASP A 234 0.73 -20.51 19.29
N ALA A 235 1.37 -19.42 18.87
CA ALA A 235 2.44 -18.74 19.61
C ALA A 235 1.92 -17.85 20.76
N GLY A 236 0.61 -17.78 20.95
CA GLY A 236 -0.07 -17.05 22.02
C GLY A 236 -0.32 -15.56 21.72
N TYR A 237 0.05 -15.06 20.55
CA TYR A 237 -0.16 -13.68 20.15
C TYR A 237 -1.61 -13.43 19.71
N SER A 238 -2.13 -12.27 20.07
CA SER A 238 -3.46 -11.83 19.64
C SER A 238 -3.43 -11.25 18.23
N CYS A 239 -4.38 -11.65 17.40
CA CYS A 239 -4.59 -11.03 16.09
C CYS A 239 -6.02 -10.55 15.93
N LYS A 240 -6.23 -9.53 15.10
CA LYS A 240 -7.57 -9.08 14.72
C LYS A 240 -7.64 -8.66 13.26
N THR A 241 -8.77 -8.92 12.63
CA THR A 241 -9.12 -8.32 11.34
C THR A 241 -10.22 -7.28 11.52
N TYR A 242 -10.13 -6.18 10.78
CA TYR A 242 -11.14 -5.13 10.76
C TYR A 242 -11.73 -5.03 9.36
N PHE A 243 -13.02 -5.28 9.25
CA PHE A 243 -13.77 -5.23 8.00
C PHE A 243 -15.26 -4.99 8.28
N SER A 244 -15.97 -4.39 7.32
CA SER A 244 -17.43 -4.31 7.29
C SER A 244 -18.00 -5.36 6.30
N GLY A 245 -19.31 -5.65 6.35
CA GLY A 245 -19.92 -6.76 5.60
C GLY A 245 -19.56 -6.81 4.10
N ALA A 246 -19.46 -5.66 3.43
CA ALA A 246 -19.11 -5.55 2.01
C ALA A 246 -17.63 -5.87 1.68
N THR A 247 -16.76 -5.92 2.70
CA THR A 247 -15.29 -5.98 2.58
C THR A 247 -14.70 -7.31 3.00
N SER A 248 -15.56 -8.25 3.37
CA SER A 248 -15.17 -9.61 3.78
C SER A 248 -14.43 -10.39 2.69
N GLY A 249 -14.57 -10.00 1.41
CA GLY A 249 -13.88 -10.62 0.28
C GLY A 249 -12.35 -10.52 0.35
N PHE A 250 -11.82 -9.43 0.90
CA PHE A 250 -10.37 -9.24 1.08
C PHE A 250 -9.79 -10.03 2.27
N ASN A 251 -10.66 -10.56 3.14
CA ASN A 251 -10.25 -11.37 4.26
C ASN A 251 -9.98 -12.82 3.83
N VAL A 252 -8.81 -13.04 3.23
CA VAL A 252 -8.44 -14.33 2.64
C VAL A 252 -8.23 -15.44 3.68
N PHE A 253 -8.22 -15.12 4.99
CA PHE A 253 -8.22 -16.14 6.04
C PHE A 253 -9.41 -17.10 5.90
N GLY A 254 -10.55 -16.63 5.37
CA GLY A 254 -11.72 -17.48 5.09
C GLY A 254 -11.49 -18.59 4.06
N TRP A 255 -10.38 -18.59 3.32
CA TRP A 255 -10.06 -19.66 2.36
C TRP A 255 -9.32 -20.84 2.98
N PHE A 256 -8.77 -20.67 4.18
CA PHE A 256 -8.08 -21.73 4.90
C PHE A 256 -9.10 -22.72 5.46
N ALA A 257 -8.84 -24.02 5.28
CA ALA A 257 -9.77 -25.09 5.61
C ALA A 257 -10.27 -25.03 7.06
N ASN A 258 -9.41 -24.61 7.99
CA ASN A 258 -9.77 -24.47 9.41
C ASN A 258 -10.72 -23.27 9.67
N PHE A 259 -10.62 -22.20 8.90
CA PHE A 259 -11.53 -21.04 9.00
C PHE A 259 -12.85 -21.24 8.27
N GLN A 260 -12.97 -22.23 7.39
CA GLN A 260 -14.24 -22.58 6.73
C GLN A 260 -15.23 -23.27 7.68
N ASN A 261 -14.76 -23.77 8.82
CA ASN A 261 -15.62 -24.39 9.84
C ASN A 261 -15.31 -23.82 11.22
N LYS A 262 -16.25 -23.05 11.77
CA LYS A 262 -16.14 -22.40 13.09
C LYS A 262 -15.85 -23.34 14.27
N THR A 263 -16.07 -24.66 14.12
CA THR A 263 -15.80 -25.65 15.18
C THR A 263 -14.40 -26.25 15.12
N THR A 264 -13.65 -25.99 14.03
CA THR A 264 -12.29 -26.50 13.85
C THR A 264 -11.25 -25.66 14.58
N LEU A 265 -11.53 -24.37 14.76
CA LEU A 265 -10.64 -23.45 15.47
C LEU A 265 -11.19 -23.10 16.87
N PRO A 266 -10.30 -22.68 17.80
CA PRO A 266 -10.74 -22.02 19.02
C PRO A 266 -11.65 -20.83 18.69
N LEU A 267 -12.78 -20.73 19.41
CA LEU A 267 -13.78 -19.68 19.16
C LEU A 267 -13.19 -18.26 19.25
N SER A 268 -12.21 -18.07 20.12
CA SER A 268 -11.47 -16.81 20.23
C SER A 268 -10.76 -16.44 18.93
N LEU A 269 -10.02 -17.39 18.32
CA LEU A 269 -9.34 -17.16 17.05
C LEU A 269 -10.34 -16.90 15.93
N TYR A 270 -11.35 -17.76 15.80
CA TYR A 270 -12.36 -17.60 14.74
C TYR A 270 -13.04 -16.24 14.82
N ASN A 271 -13.52 -15.84 16.00
CA ASN A 271 -14.18 -14.54 16.15
C ASN A 271 -13.23 -13.37 15.88
N SER A 272 -11.97 -13.50 16.32
CA SER A 272 -10.97 -12.45 16.14
C SER A 272 -10.65 -12.14 14.68
N VAL A 273 -10.82 -13.12 13.80
CA VAL A 273 -10.42 -13.06 12.38
C VAL A 273 -11.62 -13.04 11.43
N MET A 274 -12.77 -13.59 11.82
CA MET A 274 -13.92 -13.76 10.92
C MET A 274 -15.15 -12.93 11.32
N THR A 275 -15.08 -12.17 12.43
CA THR A 275 -16.21 -11.34 12.87
C THR A 275 -15.94 -9.85 12.66
N GLY A 276 -16.33 -9.34 11.50
CA GLY A 276 -16.25 -7.91 11.18
C GLY A 276 -17.26 -7.06 11.97
N GLY A 277 -17.04 -5.75 12.01
CA GLY A 277 -17.93 -4.79 12.67
C GLY A 277 -18.08 -4.96 14.19
N THR A 278 -17.05 -5.50 14.86
CA THR A 278 -17.10 -5.76 16.31
C THR A 278 -15.87 -5.25 17.05
N LEU A 279 -16.03 -5.02 18.36
CA LEU A 279 -14.96 -4.76 19.32
C LEU A 279 -14.58 -6.07 20.04
N PHE A 280 -13.34 -6.17 20.49
CA PHE A 280 -12.98 -7.28 21.39
C PHE A 280 -13.46 -6.96 22.80
N GLY A 281 -14.15 -7.91 23.45
CA GLY A 281 -14.61 -7.77 24.82
C GLY A 281 -15.74 -6.76 25.04
N ASP A 282 -16.04 -6.49 26.31
CA ASP A 282 -17.11 -5.60 26.76
C ASP A 282 -16.80 -4.09 26.59
N GLY A 283 -15.75 -3.75 25.84
CA GLY A 283 -15.32 -2.37 25.62
C GLY A 283 -14.54 -1.75 26.79
N THR A 284 -14.06 -2.55 27.75
CA THR A 284 -13.27 -2.02 28.88
C THR A 284 -11.86 -1.58 28.45
N PRO A 285 -11.46 -0.31 28.67
CA PRO A 285 -10.13 0.19 28.29
C PRO A 285 -8.95 -0.55 28.94
N GLY A 286 -7.84 -0.67 28.20
CA GLY A 286 -6.55 -1.15 28.73
C GLY A 286 -6.38 -2.67 28.88
N ARG A 287 -7.25 -3.47 28.28
CA ARG A 287 -7.06 -4.94 28.15
C ARG A 287 -7.23 -5.33 26.69
N VAL A 288 -6.49 -6.36 26.23
CA VAL A 288 -6.86 -7.07 25.01
C VAL A 288 -8.26 -7.63 25.28
N GLY A 289 -9.28 -7.08 24.62
CA GLY A 289 -10.66 -7.43 24.89
C GLY A 289 -10.92 -8.93 24.72
N ASN A 290 -12.00 -9.45 25.29
CA ASN A 290 -12.31 -10.89 25.20
C ASN A 290 -12.85 -11.28 23.81
N PRO A 291 -12.07 -11.98 22.95
CA PRO A 291 -12.51 -12.35 21.60
C PRO A 291 -13.56 -13.47 21.60
N THR A 292 -13.82 -14.17 22.72
CA THR A 292 -14.89 -15.18 22.78
C THR A 292 -16.28 -14.57 22.83
N SER A 293 -16.39 -13.27 23.12
CA SER A 293 -17.67 -12.55 23.24
C SER A 293 -17.52 -11.15 22.63
N PRO A 294 -17.34 -11.05 21.30
CA PRO A 294 -17.25 -9.75 20.65
C PRO A 294 -18.56 -8.96 20.82
N THR A 295 -18.45 -7.65 21.00
CA THR A 295 -19.60 -6.74 21.06
C THR A 295 -19.71 -5.98 19.74
N PRO A 296 -20.92 -5.61 19.29
CA PRO A 296 -21.06 -4.75 18.12
C PRO A 296 -20.34 -3.42 18.35
N ALA A 297 -19.55 -2.98 17.37
CA ALA A 297 -19.08 -1.61 17.32
C ALA A 297 -20.30 -0.67 17.20
N ALA A 298 -20.19 0.57 17.68
CA ALA A 298 -21.26 1.55 17.54
C ALA A 298 -21.52 1.85 16.06
N ASP A 299 -20.44 1.88 15.27
CA ASP A 299 -20.47 1.81 13.81
C ASP A 299 -19.58 0.65 13.33
N ALA A 300 -20.17 -0.30 12.59
CA ALA A 300 -19.47 -1.47 12.06
C ALA A 300 -18.30 -1.11 11.12
N SER A 301 -18.29 0.09 10.54
CA SER A 301 -17.20 0.59 9.70
C SER A 301 -16.04 1.23 10.49
N LEU A 302 -16.26 1.54 11.77
CA LEU A 302 -15.33 2.26 12.66
C LEU A 302 -14.74 1.38 13.76
N GLY A 303 -14.88 0.05 13.68
CA GLY A 303 -14.40 -0.85 14.74
C GLY A 303 -12.91 -0.70 15.07
N PHE A 304 -12.07 -0.32 14.09
CA PHE A 304 -10.65 -0.03 14.35
C PHE A 304 -10.45 1.26 15.13
N GLU A 305 -11.14 2.33 14.73
CA GLU A 305 -11.11 3.62 15.40
C GLU A 305 -11.62 3.51 16.84
N GLU A 306 -12.68 2.74 17.07
CA GLU A 306 -13.22 2.46 18.39
C GLU A 306 -12.22 1.67 19.27
N ASP A 307 -11.56 0.65 18.75
CA ASP A 307 -10.50 -0.05 19.50
C ASP A 307 -9.28 0.85 19.78
N CYS A 308 -8.94 1.76 18.86
CA CYS A 308 -7.89 2.77 19.08
C CYS A 308 -8.28 3.71 20.23
N ALA A 309 -9.50 4.23 20.23
CA ALA A 309 -10.01 5.12 21.28
C ALA A 309 -10.01 4.44 22.66
N ASN A 310 -10.26 3.13 22.70
CA ASN A 310 -10.28 2.35 23.94
C ASN A 310 -8.90 1.81 24.37
N GLY A 311 -7.86 1.90 23.52
CA GLY A 311 -6.53 1.39 23.83
C GLY A 311 -6.46 -0.14 23.89
N VAL A 312 -7.20 -0.83 23.02
CA VAL A 312 -7.38 -2.31 23.07
C VAL A 312 -6.97 -3.04 21.79
N LEU A 313 -6.12 -2.43 20.95
CA LEU A 313 -5.61 -3.07 19.74
C LEU A 313 -4.93 -4.42 20.02
N ALA A 314 -5.07 -5.36 19.08
CA ALA A 314 -4.38 -6.65 19.14
C ALA A 314 -2.86 -6.49 18.90
N ASP A 315 -2.07 -7.55 19.19
CA ASP A 315 -0.63 -7.56 18.85
C ASP A 315 -0.42 -7.35 17.34
N VAL A 316 -1.26 -7.99 16.52
CA VAL A 316 -1.24 -7.83 15.05
C VAL A 316 -2.65 -7.57 14.53
N SER A 317 -2.81 -6.50 13.74
CA SER A 317 -4.11 -6.10 13.18
C SER A 317 -4.03 -6.00 11.66
N TRP A 318 -5.00 -6.59 10.97
CA TRP A 318 -5.19 -6.45 9.52
C TRP A 318 -6.44 -5.62 9.23
N LEU A 319 -6.28 -4.58 8.41
CA LEU A 319 -7.35 -3.69 7.98
C LEU A 319 -7.77 -4.04 6.56
N PHE A 320 -9.06 -4.31 6.37
CA PHE A 320 -9.69 -4.47 5.07
C PHE A 320 -10.63 -3.29 4.83
N MET A 321 -10.44 -2.65 3.69
CA MET A 321 -11.11 -1.42 3.29
C MET A 321 -12.37 -1.70 2.47
N PRO A 322 -13.35 -0.78 2.45
CA PRO A 322 -14.43 -0.77 1.47
C PRO A 322 -13.86 -0.75 0.06
N SER A 323 -14.49 -1.48 -0.87
CA SER A 323 -14.09 -1.48 -2.27
C SER A 323 -14.03 -0.07 -2.83
N GLU A 324 -14.95 0.82 -2.43
CA GLU A 324 -14.94 2.21 -2.88
C GLU A 324 -13.68 3.01 -2.44
N ALA A 325 -12.92 2.49 -1.48
CA ALA A 325 -11.70 3.09 -0.95
C ALA A 325 -10.46 2.18 -1.10
N ASP A 326 -10.54 1.08 -1.85
CA ASP A 326 -9.40 0.19 -2.08
C ASP A 326 -8.35 0.78 -3.03
N GLU A 327 -8.75 1.76 -3.83
CA GLU A 327 -8.00 2.37 -4.93
C GLU A 327 -7.84 1.49 -6.18
N HIS A 328 -8.38 0.27 -6.25
CA HIS A 328 -8.46 -0.51 -7.48
C HIS A 328 -9.12 0.34 -8.57
N PRO A 329 -8.48 0.58 -9.73
CA PRO A 329 -9.10 1.41 -10.76
C PRO A 329 -10.46 0.85 -11.20
N PRO A 330 -11.52 1.66 -11.32
CA PRO A 330 -11.53 3.12 -11.38
C PRO A 330 -11.80 3.83 -10.04
N ASN A 331 -11.61 3.17 -8.89
CA ASN A 331 -11.78 3.79 -7.58
C ASN A 331 -10.74 4.90 -7.36
N LEU A 332 -11.21 5.98 -6.74
CA LEU A 332 -10.47 7.24 -6.70
C LEU A 332 -9.36 7.18 -5.64
N PRO A 333 -8.12 7.60 -5.94
CA PRO A 333 -7.05 7.74 -4.95
C PRO A 333 -7.45 8.63 -3.75
N ALA A 334 -8.30 9.65 -3.97
CA ALA A 334 -8.78 10.48 -2.87
C ALA A 334 -9.73 9.75 -1.91
N ALA A 335 -10.42 8.69 -2.34
CA ALA A 335 -11.29 7.89 -1.46
C ALA A 335 -10.45 6.98 -0.56
N GLY A 336 -9.43 6.31 -1.11
CA GLY A 336 -8.45 5.55 -0.31
C GLY A 336 -7.68 6.43 0.67
N ALA A 337 -7.27 7.63 0.24
CA ALA A 337 -6.69 8.63 1.12
C ALA A 337 -7.58 9.00 2.32
N GLN A 338 -8.91 9.12 2.13
CA GLN A 338 -9.83 9.40 3.23
C GLN A 338 -9.94 8.24 4.22
N TYR A 339 -10.00 7.00 3.72
CA TYR A 339 -9.99 5.81 4.58
C TYR A 339 -8.70 5.75 5.40
N LEU A 340 -7.54 5.88 4.76
CA LEU A 340 -6.24 5.85 5.43
C LEU A 340 -6.08 6.99 6.44
N ALA A 341 -6.54 8.18 6.10
CA ALA A 341 -6.55 9.33 7.00
C ALA A 341 -7.35 9.05 8.28
N SER A 342 -8.53 8.42 8.19
CA SER A 342 -9.34 8.12 9.38
C SER A 342 -8.64 7.13 10.32
N LYS A 343 -8.02 6.08 9.76
CA LYS A 343 -7.31 5.06 10.56
C LYS A 343 -6.08 5.65 11.25
N LEU A 344 -5.28 6.44 10.51
CA LEU A 344 -4.08 7.07 11.06
C LEU A 344 -4.43 8.17 12.08
N GLU A 345 -5.52 8.92 11.87
CA GLU A 345 -6.01 9.89 12.84
C GLU A 345 -6.41 9.21 14.15
N ALA A 346 -7.21 8.14 14.09
CA ALA A 346 -7.66 7.43 15.28
C ALA A 346 -6.50 6.77 16.04
N LEU A 347 -5.53 6.19 15.33
CA LEU A 347 -4.33 5.64 15.94
C LEU A 347 -3.51 6.73 16.65
N ALA A 348 -3.27 7.86 15.98
CA ALA A 348 -2.46 8.95 16.50
C ALA A 348 -3.16 9.81 17.56
N ALA A 349 -4.49 9.76 17.64
CA ALA A 349 -5.26 10.41 18.69
C ALA A 349 -5.02 9.78 20.08
N ASN A 350 -4.59 8.52 20.12
CA ASN A 350 -4.16 7.83 21.33
C ASN A 350 -2.63 7.79 21.40
N GLU A 351 -2.04 8.65 22.25
CA GLU A 351 -0.58 8.83 22.34
C GLU A 351 0.15 7.54 22.78
N ASP A 352 -0.44 6.74 23.67
CA ASP A 352 0.15 5.48 24.12
C ASP A 352 0.18 4.43 23.00
N LEU A 353 -0.88 4.36 22.19
CA LEU A 353 -0.91 3.49 21.01
C LEU A 353 0.07 3.98 19.95
N TRP A 354 0.07 5.27 19.62
CA TRP A 354 1.02 5.85 18.66
C TRP A 354 2.46 5.48 19.01
N ASN A 355 2.85 5.69 20.27
CA ASN A 355 4.21 5.44 20.76
C ASN A 355 4.61 3.95 20.86
N SER A 356 3.69 3.03 20.54
CA SER A 356 3.91 1.59 20.60
C SER A 356 3.52 0.85 19.32
N THR A 357 3.18 1.56 18.23
CA THR A 357 2.63 0.95 17.02
C THR A 357 3.52 1.15 15.79
N VAL A 358 3.63 0.11 14.97
CA VAL A 358 4.10 0.20 13.58
C VAL A 358 2.90 0.00 12.66
N PHE A 359 2.55 1.03 11.87
CA PHE A 359 1.52 0.95 10.84
C PHE A 359 2.18 0.78 9.47
N VAL A 360 1.85 -0.27 8.74
CA VAL A 360 2.39 -0.55 7.41
C VAL A 360 1.27 -0.40 6.39
N LEU A 361 1.42 0.61 5.53
CA LEU A 361 0.65 0.79 4.31
C LEU A 361 1.40 0.15 3.16
N ASN A 362 0.78 -0.79 2.46
CA ASN A 362 1.29 -1.34 1.20
C ASN A 362 0.16 -1.53 0.19
N TYR A 363 0.52 -1.97 -1.01
CA TYR A 363 -0.39 -2.35 -2.09
C TYR A 363 -0.14 -3.81 -2.45
N ASP A 364 -1.14 -4.49 -3.01
CA ASP A 364 -1.09 -5.90 -3.37
C ASP A 364 -0.31 -6.14 -4.67
N GLU A 365 -0.62 -5.42 -5.74
CA GLU A 365 0.07 -5.47 -7.03
C GLU A 365 -0.07 -4.12 -7.78
N ASN A 366 0.41 -4.05 -9.02
CA ASN A 366 0.63 -2.81 -9.76
C ASN A 366 -0.48 -2.42 -10.76
N ASP A 367 -1.60 -3.14 -10.84
CA ASP A 367 -2.70 -3.04 -11.84
C ASP A 367 -2.28 -3.32 -13.28
N GLY A 368 -0.99 -3.49 -13.57
CA GLY A 368 -0.45 -3.37 -14.92
C GLY A 368 0.16 -2.00 -15.22
N PHE A 369 0.25 -1.08 -14.24
CA PHE A 369 1.05 0.13 -14.38
C PHE A 369 2.53 -0.19 -14.37
N PHE A 370 3.26 0.48 -15.27
CA PHE A 370 4.69 0.33 -15.48
C PHE A 370 5.49 0.58 -14.20
N ASP A 371 6.51 -0.26 -13.98
CA ASP A 371 7.60 0.00 -13.05
C ASP A 371 8.94 -0.40 -13.69
N HIS A 372 9.93 0.46 -13.55
CA HIS A 372 11.21 0.30 -14.25
C HIS A 372 12.20 -0.65 -13.57
N VAL A 373 11.99 -1.03 -12.30
CA VAL A 373 12.95 -1.84 -11.56
C VAL A 373 12.66 -3.32 -11.79
N PRO A 374 13.59 -4.08 -12.39
CA PRO A 374 13.41 -5.52 -12.54
C PRO A 374 13.28 -6.19 -11.17
N PRO A 375 12.27 -7.06 -10.96
CA PRO A 375 12.12 -7.74 -9.68
C PRO A 375 13.23 -8.76 -9.43
N PRO A 376 13.57 -9.06 -8.16
CA PRO A 376 14.43 -10.19 -7.83
C PRO A 376 13.79 -11.52 -8.25
N VAL A 377 14.54 -12.35 -8.97
CA VAL A 377 14.07 -13.65 -9.46
C VAL A 377 14.92 -14.79 -8.89
N PRO A 378 14.30 -15.87 -8.38
CA PRO A 378 15.04 -17.02 -7.84
C PRO A 378 15.77 -17.79 -8.95
N ASN A 379 16.93 -18.35 -8.60
CA ASN A 379 17.57 -19.34 -9.46
C ASN A 379 16.81 -20.67 -9.33
N ARG A 380 16.21 -21.14 -10.43
CA ARG A 380 15.40 -22.37 -10.47
C ARG A 380 16.10 -23.63 -9.99
N GLN A 381 17.39 -23.80 -10.29
CA GLN A 381 18.13 -24.98 -9.85
C GLN A 381 18.32 -25.01 -8.33
N LYS A 382 18.42 -23.82 -7.71
CA LYS A 382 18.66 -23.67 -6.28
C LYS A 382 17.37 -23.57 -5.46
N TYR A 383 16.32 -23.02 -6.06
CA TYR A 383 15.03 -22.75 -5.44
C TYR A 383 13.87 -23.19 -6.34
N PRO A 384 13.78 -24.49 -6.69
CA PRO A 384 12.70 -24.98 -7.55
C PRO A 384 11.31 -24.77 -6.94
N GLU A 385 11.22 -24.63 -5.61
CA GLU A 385 9.98 -24.39 -4.89
C GLU A 385 9.32 -23.03 -5.20
N GLU A 386 10.06 -22.07 -5.77
CA GLU A 386 9.55 -20.76 -6.20
C GLU A 386 9.12 -20.73 -7.68
N PHE A 387 8.97 -21.89 -8.31
CA PHE A 387 8.51 -22.02 -9.69
C PHE A 387 7.23 -22.85 -9.77
N VAL A 388 6.34 -22.50 -10.68
CA VAL A 388 5.01 -23.11 -10.79
C VAL A 388 4.93 -23.97 -12.05
N ASP A 389 5.05 -25.28 -11.86
CA ASP A 389 5.02 -26.27 -12.94
C ASP A 389 3.65 -26.91 -13.19
N VAL A 390 2.71 -26.70 -12.26
CA VAL A 390 1.36 -27.23 -12.31
C VAL A 390 0.35 -26.11 -12.55
N PRO A 391 -0.78 -26.39 -13.22
CA PRO A 391 -1.83 -25.40 -13.31
C PRO A 391 -2.41 -25.08 -11.93
N SER A 392 -2.81 -23.82 -11.74
CA SER A 392 -3.75 -23.45 -10.69
C SER A 392 -4.99 -24.33 -10.79
N PRO A 393 -5.63 -24.71 -9.66
CA PRO A 393 -6.91 -25.38 -9.68
C PRO A 393 -8.01 -24.67 -10.48
N LYS A 394 -7.82 -23.38 -10.78
CA LYS A 394 -8.76 -22.54 -11.53
C LYS A 394 -8.39 -22.35 -13.00
N GLY A 395 -7.27 -22.94 -13.45
CA GLY A 395 -6.97 -23.14 -14.88
C GLY A 395 -5.75 -22.40 -15.40
N THR A 396 -5.19 -21.43 -14.66
CA THR A 396 -3.95 -20.76 -15.09
C THR A 396 -2.81 -21.75 -15.12
N PRO A 397 -2.10 -21.92 -16.26
CA PRO A 397 -1.18 -23.05 -16.44
C PRO A 397 0.05 -23.11 -15.53
N GLY A 398 0.41 -22.02 -14.83
CA GLY A 398 1.71 -21.87 -14.16
C GLY A 398 2.86 -21.68 -15.16
N GLY A 399 3.06 -22.65 -16.06
CA GLY A 399 3.94 -22.54 -17.23
C GLY A 399 5.43 -22.71 -16.93
N GLY A 400 5.79 -23.23 -15.76
CA GLY A 400 7.17 -23.31 -15.30
C GLY A 400 7.77 -21.93 -15.02
N LEU A 401 6.93 -20.93 -14.78
CA LEU A 401 7.34 -19.56 -14.52
C LEU A 401 7.62 -19.36 -13.02
N PRO A 402 8.50 -18.42 -12.64
CA PRO A 402 8.72 -18.09 -11.23
C PRO A 402 7.45 -17.48 -10.63
N VAL A 403 7.23 -17.70 -9.34
CA VAL A 403 6.13 -17.05 -8.59
C VAL A 403 6.28 -15.53 -8.62
N GLY A 404 7.51 -15.07 -8.38
CA GLY A 404 7.86 -13.67 -8.21
C GLY A 404 9.31 -13.54 -7.73
N ALA A 405 9.71 -12.42 -7.13
CA ALA A 405 8.86 -11.29 -6.78
C ALA A 405 8.26 -10.61 -8.02
N GLY A 406 7.16 -9.89 -7.83
CA GLY A 406 6.54 -9.06 -8.85
C GLY A 406 7.06 -7.63 -8.85
N PHE A 407 6.40 -6.78 -9.63
CA PHE A 407 6.81 -5.38 -9.80
C PHE A 407 6.74 -4.59 -8.50
N ARG A 408 7.44 -3.45 -8.43
CA ARG A 408 7.38 -2.62 -7.23
C ARG A 408 6.00 -2.01 -7.08
N VAL A 409 5.55 -1.97 -5.83
CA VAL A 409 4.30 -1.34 -5.41
C VAL A 409 4.58 -0.40 -4.25
N PRO A 410 3.77 0.65 -4.02
CA PRO A 410 4.00 1.56 -2.92
C PRO A 410 4.01 0.85 -1.57
N CYS A 411 4.91 1.27 -0.69
CA CYS A 411 4.88 0.91 0.72
C CYS A 411 5.43 2.05 1.58
N ILE A 412 4.69 2.41 2.62
CA ILE A 412 5.07 3.44 3.60
C ILE A 412 4.89 2.85 4.99
N ILE A 413 5.93 2.95 5.82
CA ILE A 413 5.83 2.60 7.24
C ILE A 413 5.58 3.89 8.03
N VAL A 414 4.40 4.00 8.65
CA VAL A 414 3.95 5.13 9.45
C VAL A 414 4.05 4.77 10.93
N SER A 415 4.99 5.41 11.62
CA SER A 415 5.31 5.07 13.01
C SER A 415 6.12 6.20 13.63
N PRO A 416 6.12 6.37 14.96
CA PRO A 416 7.04 7.31 15.62
C PRO A 416 8.52 7.03 15.30
N TRP A 417 8.90 5.80 14.93
CA TRP A 417 10.28 5.45 14.57
C TRP A 417 10.63 5.66 13.09
N THR A 418 9.69 6.09 12.25
CA THR A 418 9.92 6.28 10.81
C THR A 418 9.78 7.73 10.36
N VAL A 419 9.54 8.65 11.30
CA VAL A 419 9.44 10.09 11.03
C VAL A 419 10.72 10.65 10.39
N GLY A 420 10.54 11.55 9.42
CA GLY A 420 11.59 12.38 8.85
C GLY A 420 11.81 12.23 7.34
N GLY A 421 10.81 11.76 6.60
CA GLY A 421 10.82 11.73 5.12
C GLY A 421 12.00 10.94 4.57
N ARG A 422 12.09 9.68 4.95
CA ARG A 422 13.24 8.83 4.62
C ARG A 422 12.88 7.86 3.49
N ILE A 423 13.90 7.47 2.73
CA ILE A 423 13.81 6.40 1.73
C ILE A 423 14.50 5.16 2.30
N TYR A 424 13.83 4.01 2.21
CA TYR A 424 14.40 2.71 2.53
C TYR A 424 14.48 1.85 1.27
N SER A 425 15.71 1.49 0.90
CA SER A 425 16.01 0.83 -0.38
C SER A 425 16.43 -0.63 -0.26
N GLU A 426 16.37 -1.23 0.94
CA GLU A 426 16.58 -2.68 1.05
C GLU A 426 15.41 -3.41 0.39
N VAL A 427 15.75 -4.44 -0.39
CA VAL A 427 14.80 -5.26 -1.14
C VAL A 427 13.80 -5.90 -0.18
N SER A 428 12.50 -5.68 -0.39
CA SER A 428 11.43 -6.17 0.48
C SER A 428 10.24 -6.66 -0.34
N ASP A 429 9.41 -7.54 0.23
CA ASP A 429 8.16 -8.03 -0.37
C ASP A 429 7.05 -8.20 0.68
N HIS A 430 5.89 -8.76 0.33
CA HIS A 430 4.80 -8.97 1.30
C HIS A 430 5.16 -9.89 2.46
N THR A 431 6.20 -10.73 2.33
CA THR A 431 6.69 -11.55 3.44
C THR A 431 7.49 -10.75 4.46
N SER A 432 8.02 -9.57 4.09
CA SER A 432 8.77 -8.68 4.98
C SER A 432 7.97 -8.24 6.21
N GLY A 433 6.64 -8.03 6.08
CA GLY A 433 5.77 -7.73 7.21
C GLY A 433 5.69 -8.90 8.21
N LEU A 434 5.50 -10.13 7.73
CA LEU A 434 5.51 -11.31 8.60
C LEU A 434 6.86 -11.46 9.31
N ARG A 435 7.97 -11.18 8.63
CA ARG A 435 9.32 -11.21 9.24
C ARG A 435 9.58 -10.08 10.22
N LEU A 436 8.96 -8.92 10.03
CA LEU A 436 8.97 -7.85 11.04
C LEU A 436 8.36 -8.36 12.35
N ILE A 437 7.23 -9.07 12.27
CA ILE A 437 6.58 -9.68 13.45
C ILE A 437 7.52 -10.67 14.14
N GLU A 438 8.18 -11.58 13.40
CA GLU A 438 9.17 -12.51 13.96
C GLU A 438 10.25 -11.77 14.75
N THR A 439 10.75 -10.67 14.19
CA THR A 439 11.89 -9.92 14.75
C THR A 439 11.48 -9.10 15.97
N ILE A 440 10.30 -8.49 15.96
CA ILE A 440 9.73 -7.80 17.13
C ILE A 440 9.47 -8.79 18.26
N ALA A 441 8.83 -9.92 17.97
CA ALA A 441 8.52 -10.97 18.94
C ALA A 441 9.79 -11.54 19.60
N ALA A 442 10.82 -11.82 18.79
CA ALA A 442 12.13 -12.27 19.29
C ALA A 442 12.83 -11.24 20.18
N ALA A 443 12.58 -9.94 19.98
CA ALA A 443 13.09 -8.87 20.82
C ALA A 443 12.26 -8.64 22.11
N GLY A 444 11.18 -9.39 22.34
CA GLY A 444 10.27 -9.20 23.48
C GLY A 444 9.23 -8.09 23.29
N GLY A 445 9.03 -7.64 22.05
CA GLY A 445 7.91 -6.78 21.67
C GLY A 445 6.59 -7.54 21.63
N LEU A 446 5.54 -6.87 21.15
CA LEU A 446 4.14 -7.31 21.25
C LEU A 446 3.80 -7.57 22.73
N SER A 447 2.99 -8.59 23.00
CA SER A 447 2.69 -9.08 24.34
C SER A 447 3.84 -9.86 25.02
N GLY A 448 5.03 -9.97 24.39
CA GLY A 448 6.24 -10.50 25.02
C GLY A 448 6.27 -12.02 25.22
N ARG A 449 5.53 -12.79 24.40
CA ARG A 449 5.32 -14.23 24.58
C ARG A 449 6.43 -15.14 24.04
N GLY A 450 7.41 -14.57 23.33
CA GLY A 450 8.56 -15.29 22.79
C GLY A 450 8.58 -15.30 21.25
N PRO A 451 9.59 -15.91 20.63
CA PRO A 451 9.71 -15.88 19.18
C PRO A 451 8.55 -16.63 18.49
N VAL A 452 8.12 -16.10 17.35
CA VAL A 452 7.20 -16.75 16.40
C VAL A 452 7.92 -16.95 15.06
N THR A 453 7.49 -17.94 14.26
CA THR A 453 8.06 -18.18 12.92
C THR A 453 6.98 -18.58 11.92
N PHE A 454 6.91 -17.85 10.82
CA PHE A 454 6.00 -18.12 9.71
C PHE A 454 6.61 -19.17 8.77
N GLY A 455 6.39 -20.44 9.11
CA GLY A 455 6.92 -21.60 8.38
C GLY A 455 6.69 -21.60 6.85
N PRO A 456 5.56 -21.09 6.31
CA PRO A 456 5.34 -21.09 4.87
C PRO A 456 6.25 -20.16 4.06
N ILE A 457 6.92 -19.18 4.69
CA ILE A 457 7.88 -18.32 3.99
C ILE A 457 9.08 -19.16 3.54
N SER A 458 9.29 -19.21 2.22
CA SER A 458 10.34 -20.03 1.62
C SER A 458 11.76 -19.61 2.01
N LYS A 459 12.71 -20.53 1.78
CA LYS A 459 14.14 -20.28 2.01
C LYS A 459 14.68 -19.17 1.11
N TRP A 460 14.21 -19.07 -0.13
CA TRP A 460 14.63 -18.00 -1.02
C TRP A 460 14.16 -16.65 -0.50
N ARG A 461 12.88 -16.52 -0.11
CA ARG A 461 12.32 -15.26 0.39
C ARG A 461 13.00 -14.79 1.66
N ARG A 462 13.22 -15.70 2.61
CA ARG A 462 13.99 -15.42 3.85
C ARG A 462 15.42 -14.91 3.59
N ARG A 463 16.03 -15.33 2.49
CA ARG A 463 17.38 -14.89 2.11
C ARG A 463 17.38 -13.57 1.34
N THR A 464 16.35 -13.31 0.55
CA THR A 464 16.34 -12.23 -0.45
C THR A 464 15.74 -10.94 0.09
N PHE A 465 14.65 -11.03 0.86
CA PHE A 465 13.90 -9.86 1.31
C PHE A 465 14.31 -9.43 2.72
N GLY A 466 14.12 -8.14 3.06
CA GLY A 466 14.30 -7.61 4.40
C GLY A 466 13.14 -7.96 5.34
N ASP A 467 13.24 -7.51 6.58
CA ASP A 467 12.22 -7.65 7.64
C ASP A 467 11.70 -6.29 8.15
N PHE A 468 11.92 -5.23 7.36
CA PHE A 468 11.60 -3.83 7.67
C PHE A 468 12.31 -3.21 8.87
N THR A 469 13.09 -3.94 9.66
CA THR A 469 13.71 -3.37 10.87
C THR A 469 14.69 -2.25 10.55
N GLY A 470 15.37 -2.31 9.40
CA GLY A 470 16.25 -1.24 8.91
C GLY A 470 15.53 0.06 8.56
N ALA A 471 14.21 0.02 8.32
CA ALA A 471 13.38 1.21 8.12
C ALA A 471 12.97 1.86 9.47
N LEU A 472 13.06 1.12 10.58
CA LEU A 472 12.76 1.62 11.92
C LEU A 472 14.00 2.28 12.51
N HIS A 473 14.02 3.61 12.55
CA HIS A 473 15.15 4.39 13.06
C HIS A 473 15.08 4.53 14.58
N LEU A 474 15.15 3.39 15.27
CA LEU A 474 14.96 3.26 16.72
C LEU A 474 15.88 4.14 17.58
N HIS A 475 16.99 4.62 17.00
CA HIS A 475 18.03 5.40 17.69
C HIS A 475 18.42 6.70 16.99
N ASP A 476 17.92 6.99 15.79
CA ASP A 476 18.33 8.15 14.98
C ASP A 476 17.10 8.98 14.55
N ARG A 477 16.86 10.09 15.25
CA ARG A 477 15.65 10.90 15.07
C ARG A 477 15.87 12.01 14.05
N LYS A 478 14.94 12.15 13.11
CA LYS A 478 14.77 13.37 12.32
C LYS A 478 13.54 14.14 12.83
N PRO A 479 13.55 15.48 12.81
CA PRO A 479 12.35 16.26 13.08
C PRO A 479 11.30 15.95 12.01
N ALA A 480 10.03 15.94 12.41
CA ALA A 480 8.95 15.93 11.42
C ALA A 480 9.04 17.17 10.52
N PRO A 481 8.57 17.07 9.26
CA PRO A 481 8.41 18.23 8.39
C PRO A 481 7.59 19.33 9.07
N ALA A 482 7.88 20.60 8.74
CA ALA A 482 7.16 21.74 9.30
C ALA A 482 5.70 21.79 8.79
N ASN A 483 4.81 21.22 9.60
CA ASN A 483 3.36 21.34 9.66
C ASN A 483 2.55 21.33 8.33
N PRO A 484 2.15 20.14 7.86
CA PRO A 484 1.11 19.98 6.84
C PRO A 484 -0.19 19.50 7.52
N GLN A 485 -1.00 20.40 8.11
CA GLN A 485 -2.24 19.98 8.80
C GLN A 485 -3.34 19.58 7.83
N PHE A 486 -3.90 18.39 8.00
CA PHE A 486 -5.04 17.89 7.23
C PHE A 486 -6.30 18.44 7.81
N ASP A 487 -7.01 19.18 6.98
CA ASP A 487 -8.34 19.67 7.23
C ASP A 487 -9.31 18.72 6.52
N ALA A 488 -10.29 18.20 7.25
CA ALA A 488 -11.37 17.38 6.70
C ALA A 488 -12.06 18.07 5.52
N THR A 489 -12.13 19.41 5.53
CA THR A 489 -12.63 20.22 4.42
C THR A 489 -11.75 20.08 3.18
N THR A 490 -10.42 20.06 3.34
CA THR A 490 -9.47 19.85 2.23
C THR A 490 -9.59 18.44 1.65
N ALA A 491 -9.76 17.43 2.50
CA ALA A 491 -9.96 16.05 2.07
C ALA A 491 -11.27 15.87 1.27
N ALA A 492 -12.36 16.46 1.76
CA ALA A 492 -13.64 16.47 1.05
C ALA A 492 -13.54 17.25 -0.26
N ALA A 493 -12.82 18.37 -0.28
CA ALA A 493 -12.58 19.15 -1.50
C ALA A 493 -11.75 18.37 -2.53
N ASN A 494 -10.70 17.66 -2.11
CA ASN A 494 -9.88 16.83 -2.99
C ASN A 494 -10.70 15.68 -3.59
N LEU A 495 -11.50 14.98 -2.78
CA LEU A 495 -12.39 13.93 -3.28
C LEU A 495 -13.42 14.50 -4.27
N ALA A 496 -14.05 15.63 -3.95
CA ALA A 496 -15.00 16.27 -4.85
C ALA A 496 -14.36 16.74 -6.17
N ALA A 497 -13.13 17.25 -6.11
CA ALA A 497 -12.36 17.65 -7.28
C ALA A 497 -12.04 16.44 -8.16
N GLN A 498 -11.53 15.34 -7.59
CA GLN A 498 -11.27 14.10 -8.33
C GLN A 498 -12.56 13.48 -8.89
N ALA A 499 -13.66 13.47 -8.14
CA ALA A 499 -14.95 12.96 -8.62
C ALA A 499 -15.49 13.79 -9.81
N THR A 500 -15.27 15.10 -9.78
CA THR A 500 -15.61 15.98 -10.91
C THR A 500 -14.69 15.70 -12.11
N ALA A 501 -13.38 15.62 -11.87
CA ALA A 501 -12.38 15.36 -12.89
C ALA A 501 -12.54 13.98 -13.55
N ALA A 502 -12.96 12.96 -12.80
CA ALA A 502 -13.25 11.61 -13.27
C ALA A 502 -14.29 11.56 -14.41
N THR A 503 -15.15 12.58 -14.54
CA THR A 503 -16.12 12.69 -15.64
C THR A 503 -15.56 13.36 -16.90
N GLN A 504 -14.33 13.87 -16.83
CA GLN A 504 -13.63 14.50 -17.97
C GLN A 504 -13.02 13.43 -18.89
N PRO A 505 -12.65 13.80 -20.14
CA PRO A 505 -11.92 12.90 -21.01
C PRO A 505 -10.62 12.40 -20.36
N MET A 506 -10.27 11.15 -20.64
CA MET A 506 -8.96 10.59 -20.27
C MET A 506 -7.80 11.36 -20.92
N PRO A 507 -6.61 11.37 -20.29
CA PRO A 507 -5.42 11.98 -20.88
C PRO A 507 -5.11 11.33 -22.23
N ALA A 508 -4.71 12.16 -23.20
CA ALA A 508 -4.34 11.67 -24.52
C ALA A 508 -2.95 11.00 -24.47
N ARG A 509 -2.82 9.85 -25.15
CA ARG A 509 -1.53 9.19 -25.40
C ARG A 509 -0.57 10.17 -26.12
N PRO A 510 0.63 10.40 -25.60
CA PRO A 510 1.63 11.24 -26.25
C PRO A 510 2.02 10.78 -27.67
N GLY A 511 2.26 11.76 -28.56
CA GLY A 511 2.78 11.56 -29.92
C GLY A 511 4.31 11.63 -29.99
N ALA A 512 4.88 12.30 -31.00
CA ALA A 512 6.34 12.45 -31.21
C ALA A 512 7.00 13.58 -30.39
N THR A 513 6.29 14.17 -29.43
CA THR A 513 6.77 15.29 -28.60
C THR A 513 6.74 14.93 -27.12
N GLN A 514 7.10 13.70 -26.82
CA GLN A 514 7.12 13.19 -25.45
C GLN A 514 8.30 13.77 -24.68
N GLN A 515 8.16 13.82 -23.36
CA GLN A 515 9.23 14.28 -22.49
C GLN A 515 9.28 13.38 -21.27
N MET A 516 10.41 12.72 -21.08
CA MET A 516 10.73 12.01 -19.85
C MET A 516 10.40 12.87 -18.62
N PRO A 517 9.70 12.28 -17.62
CA PRO A 517 9.37 12.98 -16.40
C PRO A 517 10.63 13.47 -15.67
N ARG A 518 10.48 14.57 -14.94
CA ARG A 518 11.53 15.07 -14.05
C ARG A 518 11.12 14.81 -12.62
N GLN A 519 11.97 14.13 -11.85
CA GLN A 519 11.80 14.05 -10.40
C GLN A 519 11.99 15.44 -9.78
N GLN A 520 11.22 15.73 -8.73
CA GLN A 520 11.41 16.96 -7.95
C GLN A 520 12.82 16.96 -7.33
N ARG A 521 13.41 18.14 -7.15
CA ARG A 521 14.67 18.27 -6.40
C ARG A 521 14.35 18.15 -4.91
N GLY A 522 15.01 17.22 -4.23
CA GLY A 522 14.91 17.04 -2.78
C GLY A 522 15.64 18.11 -1.97
#